data_AF-A0AA84Z940-F1
#
_entry.id   AF-A0AA84Z940-F1
#
_cell.length_a   1.000
_cell.length_b   1.000
_cell.length_c   1.000
_cell.angle_alpha   90.00
_cell.angle_beta   90.00
_cell.angle_gamma   90.00
#
_symmetry.space_group_name_H-M   'P 1'
#
loop_
_entity.id
_entity.type
_entity.pdbx_description
1 polymer ?
#
loop_
_entity_poly.entity_id
_entity_poly.type
_entity_poly.pdbx_seq_one_letter_code
_entity_poly.pdbx_strand_id
1 'polypeptide(L)'
;MIENFIKNLIQIYNSNQMEHFILDYIQNYFQCCGYNEWHYEWLNITKKIIKKNTNQFIDYWVPNSCCKKIYQNDQYCGYAIYHISINNNDYFMKLLKSYQPIYIPNKWYIKLNNEPCPELIYIWLGEIPVYLIMFGLTVIVARLLYTIYIVLNFIKTNK
;
A
#
# COMPACT_ATOMS: atom_id res chain seq x y z
N MET A 1 15.54 9.35 -4.00
CA MET A 1 15.06 9.34 -5.40
C MET A 1 13.62 8.83 -5.49
N ILE A 2 13.32 7.63 -5.00
CA ILE A 2 11.96 7.04 -5.00
C ILE A 2 10.97 7.89 -4.20
N GLU A 3 11.37 8.38 -3.03
CA GLU A 3 10.53 9.29 -2.22
C GLU A 3 10.12 10.55 -2.99
N ASN A 4 11.05 11.21 -3.68
CA ASN A 4 10.76 12.39 -4.51
C ASN A 4 9.83 12.05 -5.68
N PHE A 5 9.98 10.86 -6.27
CA PHE A 5 9.09 10.40 -7.33
C PHE A 5 7.64 10.25 -6.83
N ILE A 6 7.43 9.57 -5.70
CA ILE A 6 6.09 9.44 -5.09
C ILE A 6 5.53 10.81 -4.67
N LYS A 7 6.36 11.68 -4.07
CA LYS A 7 5.96 13.06 -3.73
C LYS A 7 5.46 13.82 -4.96
N ASN A 8 6.20 13.74 -6.07
CA ASN A 8 5.82 14.41 -7.31
C ASN A 8 4.49 13.85 -7.84
N LEU A 9 4.31 12.53 -7.89
CA LEU A 9 3.05 11.91 -8.31
C LEU A 9 1.85 12.40 -7.49
N ILE A 10 2.00 12.52 -6.16
CA ILE A 10 0.92 13.02 -5.29
C ILE A 10 0.60 14.49 -5.58
N GLN A 11 1.62 15.33 -5.80
CA GLN A 11 1.41 16.76 -6.07
C GLN A 11 0.58 17.01 -7.33
N ILE A 12 0.76 16.20 -8.37
CA ILE A 12 0.05 16.32 -9.65
C ILE A 12 -1.09 15.33 -9.84
N TYR A 13 -1.43 14.57 -8.78
CA TYR A 13 -2.44 13.50 -8.81
C TYR A 13 -3.79 13.96 -9.39
N ASN A 14 -4.26 15.15 -9.01
CA ASN A 14 -5.54 15.68 -9.49
C ASN A 14 -5.46 16.44 -10.82
N SER A 15 -4.25 16.75 -11.28
CA SER A 15 -4.04 17.54 -12.51
C SER A 15 -3.74 16.68 -13.73
N ASN A 16 -3.21 15.46 -13.54
CA ASN A 16 -2.82 14.60 -14.64
C ASN A 16 -3.32 13.16 -14.44
N GLN A 17 -4.05 12.66 -15.44
CA GLN A 17 -4.70 11.35 -15.40
C GLN A 17 -3.69 10.19 -15.42
N MET A 18 -2.54 10.38 -16.08
CA MET A 18 -1.52 9.33 -16.15
C MET A 18 -0.88 9.09 -14.78
N GLU A 19 -0.57 10.16 -14.05
CA GLU A 19 0.08 10.11 -12.75
C GLU A 19 -0.89 9.63 -11.67
N HIS A 20 -2.18 9.97 -11.80
CA HIS A 20 -3.26 9.34 -11.05
C HIS A 20 -3.24 7.82 -11.22
N PHE A 21 -3.27 7.35 -12.46
CA PHE A 21 -3.25 5.92 -12.78
C PHE A 21 -1.98 5.22 -12.26
N ILE A 22 -0.81 5.82 -12.48
CA ILE A 22 0.48 5.27 -12.04
C ILE A 22 0.51 5.17 -10.51
N LEU A 23 0.09 6.22 -9.79
CA LEU A 23 0.10 6.21 -8.35
C LEU A 23 -0.89 5.17 -7.79
N ASP A 24 -2.10 5.09 -8.34
CA ASP A 24 -3.09 4.09 -7.94
C ASP A 24 -2.58 2.66 -8.17
N TYR A 25 -1.89 2.43 -9.29
CA TYR A 25 -1.27 1.14 -9.58
C TYR A 25 -0.21 0.80 -8.53
N ILE A 26 0.69 1.74 -8.21
CA ILE A 26 1.74 1.55 -7.20
C ILE A 26 1.12 1.24 -5.83
N GLN A 27 0.14 2.03 -5.39
CA GLN A 27 -0.52 1.88 -4.10
C GLN A 27 -1.23 0.54 -3.97
N ASN A 28 -1.92 0.10 -5.03
CA ASN A 28 -2.59 -1.20 -5.06
C ASN A 28 -1.59 -2.37 -5.09
N TYR A 29 -0.52 -2.25 -5.87
CA TYR A 29 0.46 -3.33 -6.04
C TYR A 29 1.26 -3.55 -4.75
N PHE A 30 1.81 -2.48 -4.18
CA PHE A 30 2.61 -2.56 -2.95
C PHE A 30 1.77 -2.60 -1.69
N GLN A 31 0.44 -2.41 -1.77
CA GLN A 31 -0.45 -2.29 -0.61
C GLN A 31 0.07 -1.22 0.36
N CYS A 32 0.28 -0.02 -0.19
CA CYS A 32 0.85 1.13 0.50
C CYS A 32 -0.05 2.36 0.29
N CYS A 33 0.19 3.43 1.06
CA CYS A 33 -0.47 4.70 0.80
C CYS A 33 0.49 5.86 1.02
N GLY A 34 0.54 6.75 0.02
CA GLY A 34 1.31 7.98 0.12
C GLY A 34 2.82 7.79 0.24
N TYR A 35 3.51 8.83 0.71
CA TYR A 35 4.94 8.80 1.03
C TYR A 35 5.23 8.82 2.53
N ASN A 36 4.23 9.06 3.38
CA ASN A 36 4.37 8.93 4.84
C ASN A 36 3.16 8.22 5.46
N GLU A 37 3.35 7.69 6.67
CA GLU A 37 2.32 6.91 7.39
C GLU A 37 1.09 7.72 7.80
N TRP A 38 1.22 9.04 7.92
CA TRP A 38 0.22 9.92 8.50
C TRP A 38 -0.69 10.58 7.46
N HIS A 39 -0.43 10.34 6.17
CA HIS A 39 -1.25 10.84 5.04
C HIS A 39 -1.39 12.36 4.98
N TYR A 40 -0.49 13.13 5.61
CA TYR A 40 -0.53 14.60 5.63
C TYR A 40 -0.46 15.25 4.25
N GLU A 41 0.15 14.55 3.29
CA GLU A 41 0.25 14.94 1.89
C GLU A 41 -1.12 15.14 1.23
N TRP A 42 -2.11 14.40 1.69
CA TRP A 42 -3.45 14.44 1.13
C TRP A 42 -4.29 15.58 1.70
N LEU A 43 -3.86 16.24 2.79
CA LEU A 43 -4.60 17.34 3.43
C LEU A 43 -4.87 18.50 2.47
N ASN A 44 -3.84 18.92 1.72
CA ASN A 44 -3.98 20.04 0.79
C ASN A 44 -4.91 19.71 -0.38
N ILE A 45 -4.93 18.44 -0.80
CA ILE A 45 -5.82 17.93 -1.83
C ILE A 45 -7.26 17.86 -1.29
N THR A 46 -7.42 17.33 -0.08
CA THR A 46 -8.68 17.22 0.65
C THR A 46 -9.38 18.57 0.73
N LYS A 47 -8.66 19.63 1.15
CA LYS A 47 -9.17 21.00 1.20
C LYS A 47 -9.68 21.52 -0.16
N LYS A 48 -9.10 21.08 -1.28
CA LYS A 48 -9.57 21.44 -2.64
C LYS A 48 -10.82 20.66 -3.05
N ILE A 49 -10.93 19.39 -2.64
CA ILE A 49 -12.07 18.52 -2.94
C ILE A 49 -13.31 18.95 -2.15
N ILE A 50 -13.17 19.25 -0.86
CA ILE A 50 -14.26 19.71 0.02
C ILE A 50 -14.92 20.98 -0.52
N LYS A 51 -14.15 21.90 -1.11
CA LYS A 51 -14.68 23.13 -1.72
C LYS A 51 -15.59 22.89 -2.92
N LYS A 52 -15.51 21.73 -3.59
CA LYS A 52 -16.23 21.45 -4.84
C LYS A 52 -17.50 20.62 -4.66
N ASN A 53 -17.59 19.78 -3.63
CA ASN A 53 -18.75 18.91 -3.38
C ASN A 53 -19.38 19.20 -2.01
N THR A 54 -20.53 19.88 -2.07
CA THR A 54 -21.63 20.01 -1.09
C THR A 54 -21.55 19.31 0.28
N ASN A 55 -21.82 20.09 1.34
CA ASN A 55 -22.44 19.75 2.65
C ASN A 55 -21.94 18.55 3.48
N GLN A 56 -20.86 17.86 3.10
CA GLN A 56 -20.30 16.77 3.89
C GLN A 56 -19.05 17.24 4.64
N PHE A 57 -19.07 17.09 5.97
CA PHE A 57 -17.93 17.33 6.85
C PHE A 57 -16.88 16.21 6.66
N ILE A 58 -16.16 16.26 5.55
CA ILE A 58 -15.01 15.40 5.28
C ILE A 58 -13.79 16.11 5.88
N ASP A 59 -13.09 15.46 6.79
CA ASP A 59 -11.90 16.06 7.43
C ASP A 59 -10.61 15.59 6.75
N TYR A 60 -10.57 14.32 6.31
CA TYR A 60 -9.44 13.73 5.60
C TYR A 60 -9.93 12.87 4.43
N TRP A 61 -9.16 12.87 3.35
CA TRP A 61 -9.41 12.05 2.19
C TRP A 61 -8.10 11.46 1.67
N VAL A 62 -8.14 10.19 1.27
CA VAL A 62 -7.11 9.50 0.49
C VAL A 62 -7.79 8.78 -0.68
N PRO A 63 -7.05 8.47 -1.77
CA PRO A 63 -7.63 7.73 -2.88
C PRO A 63 -8.02 6.31 -2.50
N ASN A 64 -8.96 5.71 -3.22
CA ASN A 64 -9.45 4.35 -2.93
C ASN A 64 -8.37 3.27 -3.11
N SER A 65 -7.35 3.56 -3.91
CA SER A 65 -6.15 2.73 -4.07
C SER A 65 -5.33 2.56 -2.77
N CYS A 66 -5.49 3.48 -1.80
CA CYS A 66 -4.91 3.36 -0.47
C CYS A 66 -5.67 2.39 0.46
N CYS A 67 -6.85 1.93 0.07
CA CYS A 67 -7.66 1.06 0.91
C CYS A 67 -7.14 -0.37 0.91
N LYS A 68 -7.23 -1.03 2.06
CA LYS A 68 -7.02 -2.48 2.14
C LYS A 68 -8.01 -3.18 1.22
N LYS A 69 -7.60 -4.29 0.61
CA LYS A 69 -8.40 -5.08 -0.33
C LYS A 69 -9.81 -5.43 0.18
N ILE A 70 -9.95 -5.69 1.48
CA ILE A 70 -11.24 -6.00 2.11
C ILE A 70 -12.23 -4.82 2.04
N TYR A 71 -11.71 -3.59 2.00
CA TYR A 71 -12.49 -2.34 1.96
C TYR A 71 -12.47 -1.64 0.59
N GLN A 72 -11.86 -2.22 -0.45
CA GLN A 72 -11.79 -1.60 -1.78
C GLN A 72 -13.18 -1.38 -2.43
N ASN A 73 -14.17 -2.20 -2.06
CA ASN A 73 -15.55 -2.05 -2.51
C ASN A 73 -16.35 -1.02 -1.67
N ASP A 74 -15.80 -0.56 -0.55
CA ASP A 74 -16.43 0.47 0.28
C ASP A 74 -16.12 1.85 -0.32
N GLN A 75 -17.14 2.47 -0.93
CA GLN A 75 -17.05 3.78 -1.57
C GLN A 75 -16.58 4.89 -0.62
N TYR A 76 -16.68 4.66 0.70
CA TYR A 76 -16.30 5.62 1.73
C TYR A 76 -14.99 5.27 2.43
N CYS A 77 -14.27 4.23 1.99
CA CYS A 77 -13.06 3.79 2.66
C CYS A 77 -12.00 4.90 2.75
N GLY A 78 -11.80 5.66 1.67
CA GLY A 78 -10.84 6.75 1.61
C GLY A 78 -11.24 8.02 2.38
N TYR A 79 -12.47 8.11 2.89
CA TYR A 79 -13.00 9.31 3.54
C TYR A 79 -13.02 9.18 5.06
N ALA A 80 -12.38 10.12 5.76
CA ALA A 80 -12.55 10.29 7.19
C ALA A 80 -13.67 11.29 7.45
N ILE A 81 -14.79 10.82 8.00
CA ILE A 81 -15.93 11.64 8.41
C ILE A 81 -16.00 11.55 9.93
N TYR A 82 -15.50 12.57 10.65
CA TYR A 82 -15.49 12.56 12.12
C TYR A 82 -16.87 12.90 12.72
N HIS A 83 -17.81 13.38 11.92
CA HIS A 83 -19.10 13.92 12.38
C HIS A 83 -20.29 12.96 12.25
N ILE A 84 -20.07 11.65 12.11
CA ILE A 84 -21.15 10.69 12.32
C ILE A 84 -21.41 10.68 13.84
N SER A 85 -22.61 11.06 14.26
CA SER A 85 -23.00 11.05 15.67
C SER A 85 -22.91 9.62 16.23
N ILE A 86 -21.75 9.27 16.77
CA ILE A 86 -21.62 8.11 17.64
C ILE A 86 -22.43 8.48 18.87
N ASN A 87 -23.41 7.67 19.24
CA ASN A 87 -24.12 7.82 20.51
C ASN A 87 -23.06 7.81 21.63
N ASN A 88 -22.71 9.00 22.11
CA ASN A 88 -21.54 9.24 22.96
C ASN A 88 -21.57 8.47 24.28
N ASN A 89 -22.71 7.91 24.67
CA ASN A 89 -22.87 7.25 25.97
C ASN A 89 -22.27 5.83 26.03
N ASP A 90 -22.23 5.06 24.95
CA ASP A 90 -21.78 3.65 25.04
C ASP A 90 -20.26 3.48 24.94
N TYR A 91 -19.57 4.36 24.21
CA TYR A 91 -18.13 4.27 23.98
C TYR A 91 -17.31 4.99 25.07
N PHE A 92 -17.77 6.16 25.51
CA PHE A 92 -17.08 6.97 26.52
C PHE A 92 -17.12 6.31 27.91
N MET A 93 -18.21 5.61 28.24
CA MET A 93 -18.39 4.90 29.51
C MET A 93 -17.49 3.66 29.66
N LYS A 94 -17.04 3.05 28.55
CA LYS A 94 -16.05 1.96 28.57
C LYS A 94 -14.62 2.47 28.76
N LEU A 95 -14.28 3.62 28.18
CA LEU A 95 -12.96 4.25 28.30
C LEU A 95 -12.70 4.84 29.69
N LEU A 96 -13.71 5.41 30.35
CA LEU A 96 -13.61 5.91 31.73
C LEU A 96 -13.25 4.82 32.76
N LYS A 97 -13.51 3.54 32.47
CA LYS A 97 -13.19 2.41 33.37
C LYS A 97 -11.75 1.90 33.24
N SER A 98 -11.00 2.28 32.21
CA SER A 98 -9.61 1.86 31.99
C SER A 98 -8.70 3.08 32.02
N TYR A 99 -7.91 3.22 33.08
CA TYR A 99 -7.10 4.38 33.48
C TYR A 99 -5.94 4.79 32.54
N GLN A 100 -6.02 4.53 31.23
CA GLN A 100 -5.09 5.05 30.24
C GLN A 100 -5.88 5.54 29.04
N PRO A 101 -5.60 6.74 28.48
CA PRO A 101 -6.22 7.19 27.24
C PRO A 101 -5.76 6.26 26.11
N ILE A 102 -6.52 5.20 25.87
CA ILE A 102 -6.35 4.35 24.71
C ILE A 102 -6.74 5.22 23.51
N TYR A 103 -5.75 5.72 22.79
CA TYR A 103 -5.95 6.36 21.50
C TYR A 103 -6.50 5.28 20.57
N ILE A 104 -7.82 5.18 20.46
CA ILE A 104 -8.45 4.25 19.52
C ILE A 104 -8.12 4.83 18.13
N PRO A 105 -7.32 4.14 17.29
CA PRO A 105 -7.03 4.63 15.96
C PRO A 105 -8.36 4.85 15.26
N ASN A 106 -8.51 6.00 14.60
CA ASN A 106 -9.71 6.35 13.88
C ASN A 106 -10.13 5.15 13.00
N LYS A 107 -11.41 4.77 13.00
CA LYS A 107 -11.92 3.64 12.19
C LYS A 107 -11.50 3.76 10.72
N TRP A 108 -11.31 4.99 10.24
CA TRP A 108 -10.74 5.29 8.94
C TRP A 108 -9.33 4.70 8.74
N TYR A 109 -8.40 4.95 9.68
CA TYR A 109 -7.01 4.47 9.62
C TYR A 109 -6.89 2.94 9.58
N ILE A 110 -7.86 2.24 10.17
CA ILE A 110 -7.91 0.76 10.14
C ILE A 110 -8.18 0.22 8.74
N LYS A 111 -8.92 0.98 7.91
CA LYS A 111 -9.29 0.58 6.55
C LYS A 111 -8.16 0.78 5.53
N LEU A 112 -7.15 1.58 5.86
CA LEU A 112 -6.09 1.98 4.95
C LEU A 112 -4.84 1.12 5.07
N ASN A 113 -4.09 1.07 3.97
CA ASN A 113 -2.72 0.60 3.92
C ASN A 113 -1.80 1.75 4.39
N ASN A 114 -1.43 1.77 5.66
CA ASN A 114 -0.72 2.92 6.24
C ASN A 114 0.79 2.91 5.99
N GLU A 115 1.33 1.83 5.42
CA GLU A 115 2.75 1.75 5.12
C GLU A 115 3.11 2.71 3.98
N PRO A 116 4.23 3.45 4.11
CA PRO A 116 4.64 4.41 3.10
C PRO A 116 5.17 3.71 1.86
N CYS A 117 4.70 4.10 0.68
CA CYS A 117 5.10 3.47 -0.58
C CYS A 117 6.61 3.46 -0.85
N PRO A 118 7.39 4.52 -0.56
CA PRO A 118 8.83 4.51 -0.81
C PRO A 118 9.58 3.40 -0.07
N GLU A 119 9.16 3.07 1.15
CA GLU A 119 9.79 2.04 1.98
C GLU A 119 9.53 0.65 1.40
N LEU A 120 8.28 0.35 1.07
CA LEU A 120 7.91 -0.94 0.47
C LEU A 120 8.53 -1.16 -0.92
N ILE A 121 8.63 -0.11 -1.72
CA ILE A 121 9.35 -0.17 -3.01
C ILE A 121 10.84 -0.45 -2.76
N TYR A 122 11.44 0.19 -1.76
CA TYR A 122 12.85 -0.02 -1.43
C TYR A 122 13.12 -1.46 -0.97
N ILE A 123 12.27 -2.00 -0.09
CA ILE A 123 12.33 -3.39 0.36
C ILE A 123 12.23 -4.34 -0.84
N TRP A 124 11.23 -4.13 -1.71
CA TRP A 124 11.04 -4.95 -2.90
C TRP A 124 12.25 -4.90 -3.86
N LEU A 125 12.83 -3.72 -4.09
CA LEU A 125 14.05 -3.58 -4.90
C LEU A 125 15.25 -4.29 -4.24
N GLY A 126 15.32 -4.28 -2.90
CA GLY A 126 16.34 -4.98 -2.14
C GLY A 126 16.26 -6.50 -2.26
N GLU A 127 15.08 -7.06 -2.55
CA GLU A 127 14.90 -8.49 -2.77
C GLU A 127 15.30 -8.96 -4.18
N ILE A 128 15.30 -8.08 -5.19
CA ILE A 128 15.61 -8.43 -6.58
C ILE A 128 16.96 -9.15 -6.73
N PRO A 129 18.08 -8.67 -6.14
CA PRO A 129 19.35 -9.37 -6.24
C PRO A 129 19.30 -10.80 -5.70
N VAL A 130 18.54 -11.02 -4.62
CA VAL A 130 18.37 -12.36 -4.02
C VAL A 130 17.65 -13.29 -5.00
N TYR A 131 16.53 -12.84 -5.58
CA TYR A 131 15.81 -13.62 -6.57
C TYR A 131 16.64 -13.91 -7.83
N LEU A 132 17.45 -12.95 -8.28
CA LEU A 132 18.36 -13.15 -9.42
C LEU A 132 19.43 -14.20 -9.12
N ILE A 133 20.00 -14.19 -7.91
CA ILE A 133 20.98 -15.20 -7.48
C ILE A 133 20.31 -16.58 -7.41
N MET A 134 19.13 -16.67 -6.81
CA MET A 134 18.36 -17.92 -6.75
C MET A 134 18.08 -18.46 -8.16
N PHE A 135 17.63 -17.60 -9.08
CA PHE A 135 17.41 -17.99 -10.47
C PHE A 135 18.70 -18.48 -11.13
N GLY A 136 19.82 -17.76 -10.98
CA GLY A 136 21.12 -18.17 -11.51
C GLY A 136 21.55 -19.55 -11.00
N LEU A 137 21.41 -19.80 -9.70
CA LEU A 137 21.70 -21.10 -9.09
C LEU A 137 20.82 -22.21 -9.66
N THR A 138 19.52 -21.98 -9.81
CA THR A 138 18.61 -22.98 -10.40
C THR A 138 19.01 -23.36 -11.83
N VAL A 139 19.42 -22.39 -12.65
CA VAL A 139 19.89 -22.63 -14.02
C VAL A 139 21.18 -23.45 -14.02
N ILE A 140 22.12 -23.15 -13.12
CA ILE A 140 23.39 -23.88 -12.99
C ILE A 140 23.13 -25.34 -12.59
N VAL A 141 22.31 -25.55 -11.55
CA VAL A 141 21.97 -26.89 -11.07
C VAL A 141 21.22 -27.68 -12.14
N ALA A 142 20.27 -27.07 -12.84
CA ALA A 142 19.55 -27.72 -13.94
C ALA A 142 20.49 -28.17 -15.05
N ARG A 143 21.48 -27.34 -15.43
CA ARG A 143 22.49 -27.74 -16.43
C ARG A 143 23.37 -28.89 -15.94
N LEU A 144 23.80 -28.87 -14.68
CA LEU A 144 24.59 -29.96 -14.11
C LEU A 144 23.83 -31.29 -14.08
N LEU A 145 22.56 -31.26 -13.67
CA LEU A 145 21.72 -32.47 -13.67
C LEU A 145 21.50 -32.99 -15.09
N TYR A 146 21.28 -32.09 -16.05
CA TYR A 146 21.10 -32.46 -17.45
C TYR A 146 22.37 -33.08 -18.06
N THR A 147 23.56 -32.53 -17.78
CA THR A 147 24.81 -33.10 -18.26
C THR A 147 25.10 -34.47 -17.64
N ILE A 148 24.87 -34.63 -16.32
CA ILE A 148 24.99 -35.92 -15.64
C ILE A 148 24.04 -36.94 -16.27
N TYR A 149 22.78 -36.56 -16.51
CA TYR A 149 21.80 -37.43 -17.16
C TYR A 149 22.27 -37.91 -18.54
N ILE A 150 22.77 -37.00 -19.39
CA ILE A 150 23.30 -37.36 -20.71
C ILE A 150 24.46 -38.35 -20.59
N VAL A 151 25.42 -38.09 -19.69
CA VAL A 151 26.59 -38.96 -19.49
C VAL A 151 26.16 -40.34 -19.03
N LEU A 152 25.26 -40.43 -18.04
CA LEU A 152 24.73 -41.71 -17.56
C LEU A 152 23.98 -42.46 -18.64
N ASN A 153 23.19 -41.76 -19.47
CA ASN A 153 22.46 -42.39 -20.56
C ASN A 153 23.41 -42.91 -21.64
N PHE A 154 24.44 -42.15 -22.01
CA PHE A 154 25.47 -42.57 -22.96
C PHE A 154 26.23 -43.83 -22.50
N ILE A 155 26.60 -43.89 -21.22
CA ILE A 155 27.23 -45.08 -20.62
C ILE A 155 26.28 -46.28 -20.68
N LYS A 156 24.98 -46.08 -20.45
CA LYS A 156 23.97 -47.14 -20.48
C LYS A 156 23.73 -47.69 -21.88
N THR A 157 23.73 -46.83 -22.92
CA THR A 157 23.50 -47.25 -24.31
C THR A 157 24.71 -47.91 -24.97
N ASN A 158 25.92 -47.64 -24.46
CA ASN A 158 27.17 -48.23 -24.98
C ASN A 158 27.63 -49.48 -24.22
N LYS A 159 26.77 -50.03 -23.35
CA LYS A 159 26.91 -51.38 -22.78
C LYS A 159 25.98 -52.33 -23.52
#